data_AF-A0A1M6KHY2-F1
#
_entry.id   AF-A0A1M6KHY2-F1
#
_cell.length_a   1.000
_cell.length_b   1.000
_cell.length_c   1.000
_cell.angle_alpha   90.00
_cell.angle_beta   90.00
_cell.angle_gamma   90.00
#
_symmetry.space_group_name_H-M   'P 1'
#
loop_
_entity.id
_entity.type
_entity.pdbx_description
1 polymer ?
#
loop_
_entity_poly.entity_id
_entity_poly.type
_entity_poly.pdbx_seq_one_letter_code
_entity_poly.pdbx_strand_id
1 'polypeptide(L)'
;MQSGLTACWITFGSQASLVVWKRQQRLFWAKVPVSDTGQVVDTIGCGDAASAGFIYAYSRLQSPIMAVVMGNLLGSVKASLYDAKGFPTRLEAQDMLYRHYRSYFHNLLDEFLSQQHVIVHEIKEGDRDENFMYSPNGSSYDHGSGHESHSHR
;
A
#
# COMPACT_ATOMS: atom_id res chain seq x y z
N MET A 1 17.49 16.13 -13.36
CA MET A 1 16.46 15.07 -13.25
C MET A 1 16.33 14.74 -11.77
N GLN A 2 15.14 14.80 -11.18
CA GLN A 2 14.93 14.26 -9.83
C GLN A 2 14.96 12.74 -9.94
N SER A 3 16.08 12.14 -9.52
CA SER A 3 16.27 10.69 -9.44
C SER A 3 15.62 10.19 -8.15
N GLY A 4 14.61 9.31 -8.26
CA GLY A 4 13.93 8.73 -7.10
C GLY A 4 12.73 7.88 -7.49
N LEU A 5 12.23 7.07 -6.56
CA LEU A 5 11.01 6.28 -6.76
C LEU A 5 9.82 7.20 -7.00
N THR A 6 9.12 7.02 -8.11
CA THR A 6 7.91 7.80 -8.47
C THR A 6 6.62 7.11 -8.03
N ALA A 7 6.67 5.79 -7.78
CA ALA A 7 5.61 5.01 -7.19
C ALA A 7 6.18 3.87 -6.34
N CYS A 8 5.50 3.52 -5.26
CA CYS A 8 5.79 2.41 -4.37
C CYS A 8 4.49 1.65 -4.11
N TRP A 9 4.49 0.34 -4.31
CA TRP A 9 3.36 -0.53 -4.02
C TRP A 9 3.78 -1.53 -2.94
N ILE A 10 2.99 -1.57 -1.87
CA ILE A 10 3.18 -2.41 -0.69
C ILE A 10 1.99 -3.36 -0.57
N THR A 11 2.25 -4.65 -0.42
CA THR A 11 1.23 -5.70 -0.29
C THR A 11 1.08 -6.13 1.17
N PHE A 12 -0.15 -6.33 1.63
CA PHE A 12 -0.49 -6.83 2.97
C PHE A 12 -1.19 -8.20 2.91
N GLY A 13 -0.71 -9.07 2.01
CA GLY A 13 -1.28 -10.40 1.81
C GLY A 13 -2.77 -10.34 1.43
N SER A 14 -3.62 -11.01 2.21
CA SER A 14 -5.07 -11.09 1.97
C SER A 14 -5.86 -9.85 2.39
N GLN A 15 -5.23 -8.86 3.04
CA GLN A 15 -5.98 -7.73 3.61
C GLN A 15 -6.20 -6.60 2.59
N ALA A 16 -5.11 -6.08 2.04
CA ALA A 16 -5.12 -4.92 1.15
C ALA A 16 -3.74 -4.75 0.48
N SER A 17 -3.69 -3.78 -0.42
CA SER A 17 -2.46 -3.17 -0.90
C SER A 17 -2.48 -1.67 -0.61
N LEU A 18 -1.32 -1.06 -0.42
CA LEU A 18 -1.13 0.39 -0.40
C LEU A 18 -0.28 0.78 -1.60
N VAL A 19 -0.71 1.78 -2.35
CA VAL A 19 0.13 2.42 -3.36
C VAL A 19 0.34 3.87 -3.03
N VAL A 20 1.59 4.29 -3.10
CA VAL A 20 2.04 5.67 -2.93
C VAL A 20 2.68 6.12 -4.23
N TRP A 21 2.37 7.30 -4.74
CA TRP A 21 2.98 7.83 -5.97
C TRP A 21 3.18 9.34 -5.91
N LYS A 22 4.18 9.84 -6.64
CA LYS A 22 4.50 11.26 -6.72
C LYS A 22 3.92 11.85 -8.00
N ARG A 23 3.22 12.99 -7.91
CA ARG A 23 2.76 13.79 -9.06
C ARG A 23 2.91 15.27 -8.72
N GLN A 24 3.57 16.07 -9.58
CA GLN A 24 3.74 17.52 -9.36
C GLN A 24 4.29 17.87 -7.95
N GLN A 25 5.35 17.19 -7.50
CA GLN A 25 5.95 17.34 -6.15
C GLN A 25 5.05 16.97 -4.96
N ARG A 26 3.86 16.43 -5.22
CA ARG A 26 2.92 15.97 -4.20
C ARG A 26 2.95 14.45 -4.09
N LEU A 27 2.86 13.95 -2.86
CA LEU A 27 2.74 12.53 -2.57
C LEU A 27 1.27 12.13 -2.46
N PHE A 28 0.92 11.11 -3.22
CA PHE A 28 -0.40 10.55 -3.27
C PHE A 28 -0.40 9.13 -2.74
N TRP A 29 -1.46 8.71 -2.07
CA TRP A 29 -1.61 7.32 -1.66
C TRP A 29 -3.05 6.84 -1.73
N ALA A 30 -3.23 5.53 -1.91
CA ALA A 30 -4.51 4.86 -1.88
C ALA A 30 -4.37 3.46 -1.28
N LYS A 31 -5.27 3.11 -0.36
CA LYS A 31 -5.50 1.72 0.04
C LYS A 31 -6.39 1.07 -1.01
N VAL A 32 -5.96 -0.07 -1.54
CA VAL A 32 -6.67 -0.84 -2.57
C VAL A 32 -7.03 -2.21 -1.99
N PRO A 33 -8.31 -2.60 -2.00
CA PRO A 33 -8.71 -3.91 -1.49
C PRO A 33 -8.12 -5.04 -2.35
N VAL A 34 -7.89 -6.19 -1.73
CA VAL A 34 -7.51 -7.43 -2.44
C VAL A 34 -8.77 -8.07 -3.01
N SER A 35 -8.66 -8.71 -4.18
CA SER A 35 -9.77 -9.45 -4.76
C SER A 35 -10.00 -10.75 -3.99
N ASP A 36 -11.25 -11.01 -3.60
CA ASP A 36 -11.64 -12.28 -3.01
C ASP A 36 -11.95 -13.30 -4.12
N THR A 37 -10.92 -14.02 -4.55
CA THR A 37 -11.04 -15.01 -5.63
C THR A 37 -11.32 -16.42 -5.10
N GLY A 38 -11.80 -16.54 -3.86
CA GLY A 38 -12.13 -17.82 -3.23
C GLY A 38 -11.04 -18.35 -2.30
N GLN A 39 -11.04 -19.67 -2.09
CA GLN A 39 -10.12 -20.33 -1.16
C GLN A 39 -8.66 -20.16 -1.62
N VAL A 40 -7.78 -19.80 -0.68
CA VAL A 40 -6.33 -19.82 -0.90
C VAL A 40 -5.86 -21.27 -0.89
N VAL A 41 -5.24 -21.68 -1.99
CA VAL A 41 -4.81 -23.06 -2.25
C VAL A 41 -3.28 -23.16 -2.27
N ASP A 42 -2.60 -22.24 -2.97
CA ASP A 42 -1.14 -22.21 -3.09
C ASP A 42 -0.64 -20.78 -3.25
N THR A 43 0.17 -20.32 -2.30
CA THR A 43 0.72 -18.95 -2.30
C THR A 43 1.98 -18.79 -3.15
N ILE A 44 2.59 -19.87 -3.64
CA ILE A 44 3.81 -19.81 -4.45
C ILE A 44 3.52 -19.05 -5.75
N GLY A 45 4.39 -18.10 -6.10
CA GLY A 45 4.28 -17.29 -7.32
C GLY A 45 3.19 -16.21 -7.28
N CYS A 46 2.46 -16.04 -6.18
CA CYS A 46 1.44 -14.97 -6.08
C CYS A 46 2.05 -13.57 -6.22
N GLY A 47 3.24 -13.37 -5.65
CA GLY A 47 3.99 -12.11 -5.79
C GLY A 47 4.43 -11.84 -7.24
N ASP A 48 4.86 -12.88 -7.97
CA ASP A 48 5.27 -12.76 -9.37
C ASP A 48 4.07 -12.46 -10.27
N ALA A 49 2.96 -13.18 -10.07
CA ALA A 49 1.71 -12.94 -10.79
C ALA A 49 1.17 -11.52 -10.52
N ALA A 50 1.23 -11.08 -9.26
CA ALA A 50 0.81 -9.74 -8.86
C ALA A 50 1.70 -8.66 -9.51
N SER A 51 3.02 -8.85 -9.48
CA SER A 51 3.99 -7.96 -10.12
C SER A 51 3.79 -7.88 -11.63
N ALA A 52 3.56 -9.02 -12.29
CA ALA A 52 3.27 -9.07 -13.73
C ALA A 52 1.98 -8.30 -14.08
N GLY A 53 0.91 -8.49 -13.30
CA GLY A 53 -0.35 -7.76 -13.47
C GLY A 53 -0.17 -6.25 -13.30
N PHE A 54 0.57 -5.85 -12.28
CA PHE A 54 0.90 -4.44 -12.03
C PHE A 54 1.69 -3.83 -13.18
N ILE A 55 2.80 -4.45 -13.61
CA ILE A 55 3.66 -3.92 -14.67
C ILE A 55 2.89 -3.80 -15.99
N TYR A 56 2.10 -4.83 -16.33
CA TYR A 56 1.26 -4.82 -17.51
C TYR A 56 0.27 -3.64 -17.51
N ALA A 57 -0.49 -3.46 -16.44
CA ALA A 57 -1.48 -2.40 -16.34
C ALA A 57 -0.83 -1.01 -16.25
N TYR A 58 0.26 -0.87 -15.48
CA TYR A 58 0.96 0.40 -15.31
C TYR A 58 1.58 0.90 -16.62
N SER A 59 2.21 0.00 -17.39
CA SER A 59 2.80 0.34 -18.70
C SER A 59 1.78 0.82 -19.74
N ARG A 60 0.50 0.42 -19.60
CA ARG A 60 -0.58 0.77 -20.54
C ARG A 60 -1.41 1.96 -20.09
N LEU A 61 -1.76 2.01 -18.80
CA LEU A 61 -2.73 2.97 -18.27
C LEU A 61 -2.06 4.13 -17.53
N GLN A 62 -0.80 3.99 -17.13
CA GLN A 62 -0.07 4.97 -16.32
C GLN A 62 -0.83 5.39 -15.03
N SER A 63 -1.70 4.51 -14.53
CA SER A 63 -2.51 4.72 -13.32
C SER A 63 -2.03 3.77 -12.22
N PRO A 64 -1.43 4.29 -11.13
CA PRO A 64 -0.98 3.46 -10.00
C PRO A 64 -2.12 2.63 -9.39
N ILE A 65 -3.31 3.21 -9.23
CA ILE A 65 -4.48 2.50 -8.67
C ILE A 65 -4.89 1.34 -9.58
N MET A 66 -5.01 1.57 -10.89
CA MET A 66 -5.41 0.51 -11.82
C MET A 66 -4.33 -0.59 -11.93
N ALA A 67 -3.06 -0.22 -11.78
CA ALA A 67 -1.97 -1.18 -11.73
C ALA A 67 -2.07 -2.10 -10.50
N VAL A 68 -2.32 -1.54 -9.32
CA VAL A 68 -2.53 -2.34 -8.10
C VAL A 68 -3.77 -3.21 -8.20
N VAL A 69 -4.88 -2.69 -8.75
CA VAL A 69 -6.10 -3.48 -8.96
C VAL A 69 -5.80 -4.72 -9.81
N MET A 70 -5.07 -4.56 -10.92
CA MET A 70 -4.69 -5.69 -11.77
C MET A 70 -3.71 -6.64 -11.07
N GLY A 71 -2.74 -6.09 -10.33
CA GLY A 71 -1.78 -6.89 -9.57
C GLY A 71 -2.45 -7.71 -8.46
N ASN A 72 -3.32 -7.09 -7.67
CA ASN A 72 -4.12 -7.77 -6.66
C ASN A 72 -4.97 -8.87 -7.27
N LEU A 73 -5.63 -8.62 -8.41
CA LEU A 73 -6.43 -9.65 -9.09
C LEU A 73 -5.57 -10.85 -9.49
N LEU A 74 -4.47 -10.66 -10.21
CA LEU A 74 -3.65 -11.78 -10.68
C LEU A 74 -2.95 -12.53 -9.54
N GLY A 75 -2.53 -11.80 -8.50
CA GLY A 75 -1.99 -12.39 -7.27
C GLY A 75 -3.01 -13.28 -6.57
N SER A 76 -4.24 -12.78 -6.38
CA SER A 76 -5.34 -13.54 -5.80
C SER A 76 -5.71 -14.76 -6.65
N VAL A 77 -5.82 -14.60 -7.97
CA VAL A 77 -6.14 -15.74 -8.86
C VAL A 77 -5.04 -16.79 -8.78
N LYS A 78 -3.75 -16.41 -8.80
CA LYS A 78 -2.68 -17.38 -8.61
C LYS A 78 -2.77 -18.08 -7.25
N ALA A 79 -3.16 -17.35 -6.19
CA ALA A 79 -3.33 -17.92 -4.85
C ALA A 79 -4.41 -19.00 -4.80
N SER A 80 -5.42 -18.90 -5.66
CA SER A 80 -6.53 -19.86 -5.77
C SER A 80 -6.24 -21.08 -6.67
N LEU A 81 -5.04 -21.17 -7.26
CA LEU A 81 -4.69 -22.19 -8.25
C LEU A 81 -3.44 -22.97 -7.86
N TYR A 82 -3.49 -24.30 -7.97
CA TYR A 82 -2.36 -25.20 -7.73
C TYR A 82 -1.25 -25.11 -8.80
N ASP A 83 -1.57 -24.74 -10.05
CA ASP A 83 -0.63 -24.72 -11.17
C ASP A 83 -0.55 -23.35 -11.84
N ALA A 84 0.59 -23.04 -12.46
CA ALA A 84 0.89 -21.77 -13.12
C ALA A 84 0.06 -21.51 -14.40
N LYS A 85 -0.63 -22.52 -14.93
CA LYS A 85 -1.29 -22.49 -16.25
C LYS A 85 -2.73 -21.97 -16.25
N GLY A 86 -3.31 -21.63 -15.10
CA GLY A 86 -4.74 -21.33 -14.96
C GLY A 86 -5.11 -19.84 -14.94
N PHE A 87 -4.43 -18.96 -15.66
CA PHE A 87 -4.82 -17.53 -15.66
C PHE A 87 -6.21 -17.32 -16.29
N PRO A 88 -6.98 -16.34 -15.79
CA PRO A 88 -8.33 -16.12 -16.27
C PRO A 88 -8.30 -15.60 -17.70
N THR A 89 -9.30 -15.99 -18.48
CA THR A 89 -9.58 -15.34 -19.77
C THR A 89 -9.88 -13.85 -19.54
N ARG A 90 -9.81 -13.07 -20.62
CA ARG A 90 -10.16 -11.64 -20.56
C ARG A 90 -11.57 -11.41 -20.02
N LEU A 91 -12.54 -12.24 -20.40
CA LEU A 91 -13.93 -12.10 -19.95
C LEU A 91 -14.08 -12.40 -18.47
N GLU A 92 -13.43 -13.47 -17.97
CA GLU A 92 -13.42 -13.80 -16.55
C GLU A 92 -12.72 -12.71 -15.73
N ALA A 93 -11.59 -12.20 -16.19
CA ALA A 93 -10.91 -11.09 -15.52
C ALA A 93 -11.78 -9.84 -15.47
N GLN A 94 -12.53 -9.52 -16.53
CA GLN A 94 -13.45 -8.38 -16.54
C GLN A 94 -14.61 -8.55 -15.55
N ASP A 95 -15.20 -9.74 -15.48
CA ASP A 95 -16.25 -10.07 -14.53
C ASP A 95 -15.75 -10.01 -13.09
N MET A 96 -14.56 -10.57 -12.80
CA MET A 96 -13.90 -10.47 -11.49
C MET A 96 -13.64 -9.01 -11.11
N LEU A 97 -13.08 -8.20 -12.02
CA LEU A 97 -12.84 -6.77 -11.77
C LEU A 97 -14.13 -6.05 -11.43
N TYR A 98 -15.20 -6.29 -12.19
CA TYR A 98 -16.50 -5.69 -11.94
C TYR A 98 -17.06 -6.08 -10.56
N ARG A 99 -17.04 -7.37 -10.22
CA ARG A 99 -17.59 -7.85 -8.95
C ARG A 99 -16.83 -7.33 -7.73
N HIS A 100 -15.51 -7.31 -7.79
CA HIS A 100 -14.68 -6.99 -6.63
C HIS A 100 -14.37 -5.50 -6.48
N TYR A 101 -14.24 -4.74 -7.58
CA TYR A 101 -13.80 -3.36 -7.53
C TYR A 101 -14.88 -2.32 -7.85
N ARG A 102 -16.10 -2.72 -8.24
CA ARG A 102 -17.19 -1.76 -8.52
C ARG A 102 -17.42 -0.80 -7.35
N SER A 103 -17.65 -1.33 -6.14
CA SER A 103 -17.92 -0.48 -4.97
C SER A 103 -16.70 0.36 -4.59
N TYR A 104 -15.50 -0.19 -4.75
CA TYR A 104 -14.26 0.55 -4.51
C TYR A 104 -14.13 1.76 -5.44
N PHE A 105 -14.40 1.60 -6.73
CA PHE A 105 -14.34 2.71 -7.69
C PHE A 105 -15.45 3.74 -7.46
N HIS A 106 -16.65 3.31 -7.06
CA HIS A 106 -17.71 4.24 -6.65
C HIS A 106 -17.30 5.06 -5.43
N ASN A 107 -16.75 4.41 -4.39
CA ASN A 107 -16.28 5.11 -3.20
C ASN A 107 -15.15 6.10 -3.51
N LEU A 108 -14.18 5.72 -4.36
CA LEU A 108 -13.12 6.65 -4.80
C LEU A 108 -13.70 7.86 -5.54
N LEU A 109 -14.70 7.67 -6.39
CA LEU A 109 -15.37 8.76 -7.08
C LEU A 109 -16.14 9.65 -6.10
N ASP A 110 -16.87 9.05 -5.15
CA ASP A 110 -17.62 9.78 -4.13
C ASP A 110 -16.69 10.58 -3.21
N GLU A 111 -15.56 10.01 -2.79
CA GLU A 111 -14.52 10.70 -2.01
C GLU A 111 -13.91 11.86 -2.79
N PHE A 112 -13.67 11.67 -4.09
CA PHE A 112 -13.17 12.73 -4.96
C PHE A 112 -14.19 13.87 -5.13
N LEU A 113 -15.46 13.54 -5.39
CA LEU A 113 -16.53 14.52 -5.59
C LEU A 113 -16.91 15.25 -4.29
N SER A 114 -16.86 14.55 -3.16
CA SER A 114 -17.15 15.12 -1.84
C SER A 114 -15.98 15.91 -1.24
N GLN A 115 -14.80 15.89 -1.88
CA GLN A 115 -13.55 16.43 -1.37
C GLN A 115 -13.13 15.86 0.00
N GLN A 116 -13.71 14.73 0.41
CA GLN A 116 -13.41 14.11 1.69
C GLN A 116 -12.01 13.52 1.71
N HIS A 117 -11.50 13.06 0.55
CA HIS A 117 -10.11 12.67 0.39
C HIS A 117 -9.61 12.93 -1.04
N VAL A 118 -8.98 14.09 -1.24
CA VAL A 118 -8.00 14.27 -2.33
C VAL A 118 -6.68 14.63 -1.69
N ILE A 119 -6.07 13.61 -1.08
CA ILE A 119 -4.66 13.32 -1.21
C ILE A 119 -3.68 14.50 -1.00
N VAL A 120 -2.93 14.45 0.12
CA VAL A 120 -1.50 14.79 0.29
C VAL A 120 -1.23 14.98 1.78
N HIS A 121 -0.45 14.07 2.41
CA HIS A 121 0.47 14.56 3.44
C HIS A 121 1.66 15.14 2.67
N GLU A 122 1.75 16.47 2.62
CA GLU A 122 2.87 17.16 1.99
C GLU A 122 4.03 17.07 2.98
N ILE A 123 4.88 16.06 2.81
CA ILE A 123 6.20 16.12 3.42
C ILE A 123 7.05 16.94 2.45
N LYS A 124 7.33 18.19 2.81
CA LYS A 124 8.36 18.95 2.11
C LYS A 124 9.69 18.23 2.34
N GLU A 125 10.34 17.80 1.25
CA GLU A 125 11.74 17.35 1.28
C GLU A 125 12.59 18.54 1.75
N GLY A 126 12.77 18.68 3.06
CA GLY A 126 13.41 19.84 3.69
C GLY A 126 13.91 19.57 5.11
N ASP A 127 13.12 18.91 5.96
CA ASP A 127 13.56 18.51 7.30
C ASP A 127 13.98 17.04 7.31
N ARG A 128 15.28 16.83 7.05
CA ARG A 128 15.97 15.63 7.51
C ARG A 128 16.12 15.72 9.03
N ASP A 129 15.08 15.35 9.76
CA ASP A 129 15.26 14.90 11.14
C ASP A 129 15.12 13.38 11.16
N GLU A 130 16.25 12.70 11.10
CA GLU A 130 16.39 11.25 11.29
C GLU A 130 16.11 10.81 12.75
N ASN A 131 15.17 11.45 13.45
CA ASN A 131 14.88 11.17 14.86
C ASN A 131 13.60 10.34 15.08
N PHE A 132 12.91 9.90 14.04
CA PHE A 132 11.64 9.16 14.22
C PHE A 132 11.79 7.65 14.45
N MET A 133 13.02 7.10 14.49
CA MET A 133 13.23 5.64 14.60
C MET A 133 13.69 5.12 15.96
N TYR A 134 13.75 5.93 17.01
CA TYR A 134 13.99 5.42 18.36
C TYR A 134 13.08 6.09 19.40
N SER A 135 12.03 5.38 19.79
CA SER A 135 11.50 5.46 21.15
C SER A 135 11.29 4.04 21.65
N PRO A 136 12.24 3.47 22.42
CA PRO A 136 11.99 2.24 23.13
C PRO A 136 11.04 2.58 24.29
N ASN A 137 9.85 1.97 24.28
CA ASN A 137 8.98 1.94 25.46
C ASN A 137 9.66 1.10 26.55
N GLY A 138 10.61 1.71 27.26
CA GLY A 138 11.14 1.26 28.53
C GLY A 138 10.47 2.04 29.64
N SER A 139 9.58 1.38 30.37
CA SER A 139 9.02 1.89 31.64
C SER A 139 10.16 2.16 32.63
N SER A 140 10.51 3.43 32.77
CA SER A 140 11.45 3.91 33.79
C SER A 140 10.77 3.90 35.15
N TYR A 141 11.19 2.97 36.01
CA TYR A 141 10.87 3.00 37.43
C TYR A 141 11.54 4.21 38.07
N ASP A 142 10.71 5.03 38.70
CA ASP A 142 11.05 6.21 39.48
C ASP A 142 11.76 5.80 40.78
N HIS A 143 13.01 6.25 40.96
CA HIS A 143 13.69 6.20 42.25
C HIS A 143 14.25 7.60 42.55
N GLY A 144 13.46 8.36 43.29
CA GLY A 144 13.85 9.63 43.87
C GLY A 144 14.73 9.49 45.12
N SER A 145 15.15 10.67 45.60
CA SER A 145 15.99 10.99 46.76
C SER A 145 17.49 10.71 46.55
N GLY A 146 18.41 11.66 46.69
CA GLY A 146 18.39 12.97 47.32
C GLY A 146 19.74 13.12 48.00
N HIS A 147 20.61 14.01 47.51
CA HIS A 147 21.87 14.33 48.18
C HIS A 147 22.09 15.84 48.15
N GLU A 148 21.79 16.46 49.29
CA GLU A 148 22.14 17.83 49.64
C GLU A 148 23.65 17.94 49.89
N SER A 149 24.25 19.06 49.48
CA SER A 149 25.55 19.49 49.98
C SER A 149 25.66 21.03 50.01
N HIS A 150 26.43 21.48 51.01
CA HIS A 150 26.74 22.85 51.48
C HIS A 150 25.85 23.34 52.65
N SER A 151 26.37 23.72 53.82
CA SER A 151 27.69 24.33 54.12
C SER A 151 28.09 24.36 55.62
N HIS A 152 29.41 24.49 55.84
CA HIS A 152 30.15 25.19 56.91
C HIS A 152 30.14 24.73 58.39
N ARG A 153 31.24 24.11 58.84
CA ARG A 153 32.31 24.75 59.64
C ARG A 153 33.50 23.82 59.81
#